data_AF-A0A7Y7QKD9-F1
#
_entry.id   AF-A0A7Y7QKD9-F1
#
_cell.length_a   1.000
_cell.length_b   1.000
_cell.length_c   1.000
_cell.angle_alpha   90.00
_cell.angle_beta   90.00
_cell.angle_gamma   90.00
#
_symmetry.space_group_name_H-M   'P 1'
#
loop_
_entity.id
_entity.type
_entity.pdbx_description
1 polymer ?
#
loop_
_entity_poly.entity_id
_entity_poly.type
_entity_poly.pdbx_seq_one_letter_code
_entity_poly.pdbx_strand_id
1 'polypeptide(L)'
;MPILASAKKQLRQNQKRKSRNDHYRSLYREARVAFEKAIKNKDVEAAKAVYANQKDKDGKNTKSGLQSIIDKLVKKNIIHTNNGSRKKAKFVKMLKSIS
;
A
#
# COMPACT_ATOMS: atom_id res chain seq x y z
N MET A 1 -10.58 14.68 28.21
CA MET A 1 -9.19 14.20 28.32
C MET A 1 -9.12 13.07 29.33
N PRO A 2 -8.22 12.08 29.19
CA PRO A 2 -8.07 11.04 30.20
C PRO A 2 -7.60 11.65 31.53
N ILE A 3 -8.18 11.21 32.63
CA ILE A 3 -7.83 11.72 33.97
C ILE A 3 -6.52 11.08 34.45
N LEU A 4 -6.40 9.75 34.30
CA LEU A 4 -5.22 8.97 34.68
C LEU A 4 -4.00 9.27 33.80
N ALA A 5 -2.81 9.33 34.42
CA ALA A 5 -1.55 9.59 33.72
C ALA A 5 -1.19 8.52 32.68
N SER A 6 -1.46 7.25 32.99
CA SER A 6 -1.27 6.12 32.06
C SER A 6 -2.14 6.27 30.81
N ALA A 7 -3.39 6.67 30.98
CA ALA A 7 -4.33 6.90 29.88
C ALA A 7 -3.93 8.12 29.03
N LYS A 8 -3.42 9.21 29.64
CA LYS A 8 -2.84 10.34 28.90
C LYS A 8 -1.64 9.91 28.04
N LYS A 9 -0.76 9.06 28.58
CA LYS A 9 0.38 8.49 27.83
C LYS A 9 -0.11 7.62 26.66
N GLN A 10 -1.09 6.76 26.90
CA GLN A 10 -1.66 5.88 25.88
C GLN A 10 -2.28 6.70 24.73
N LEU A 11 -2.97 7.80 25.04
CA LEU A 11 -3.52 8.71 24.02
C LEU A 11 -2.42 9.28 23.11
N ARG A 12 -1.33 9.79 23.69
CA ARG A 12 -0.19 10.33 22.92
C ARG A 12 0.46 9.26 22.04
N GLN A 13 0.66 8.06 22.57
CA GLN A 13 1.23 6.95 21.81
C GLN A 13 0.32 6.52 20.66
N ASN A 14 -1.00 6.47 20.90
CA ASN A 14 -1.98 6.12 19.88
C ASN A 14 -1.99 7.15 18.74
N GLN A 15 -1.98 8.45 19.04
CA GLN A 15 -1.91 9.51 18.03
C GLN A 15 -0.67 9.36 17.11
N LYS A 16 0.50 9.10 17.70
CA LYS A 16 1.73 8.85 16.92
C LYS A 16 1.62 7.60 16.03
N ARG A 17 1.10 6.50 16.59
CA ARG A 17 0.89 5.24 15.84
C ARG A 17 -0.13 5.42 14.71
N LYS A 18 -1.21 6.17 14.96
CA LYS A 18 -2.26 6.48 14.00
C LYS A 18 -1.68 7.27 12.83
N SER A 19 -0.98 8.38 13.09
CA SER A 19 -0.34 9.20 12.06
C SER A 19 0.59 8.38 11.15
N ARG A 20 1.49 7.58 11.75
CA ARG A 20 2.38 6.68 10.99
C ARG A 20 1.60 5.69 10.13
N ASN A 21 0.57 5.04 10.69
CA ASN A 21 -0.19 4.04 9.96
C ASN A 21 -1.03 4.68 8.84
N ASP A 22 -1.55 5.88 9.06
CA ASP A 22 -2.36 6.60 8.08
C ASP A 22 -1.51 7.04 6.87
N HIS A 23 -0.25 7.41 7.07
CA HIS A 23 0.71 7.65 5.98
C HIS A 23 0.89 6.41 5.08
N TYR A 24 1.13 5.23 5.66
CA TYR A 24 1.27 4.03 4.82
C TYR A 24 -0.06 3.62 4.16
N ARG A 25 -1.20 3.86 4.81
CA ARG A 25 -2.52 3.62 4.21
C ARG A 25 -2.81 4.60 3.08
N SER A 26 -2.41 5.86 3.17
CA SER A 26 -2.59 6.83 2.08
C SER A 26 -1.78 6.43 0.85
N LEU A 27 -0.51 6.08 1.03
CA LEU A 27 0.35 5.55 -0.05
C LEU A 27 -0.30 4.36 -0.78
N TYR A 28 -0.89 3.43 -0.03
CA TYR A 28 -1.63 2.31 -0.63
C TYR A 28 -2.88 2.76 -1.38
N ARG A 29 -3.68 3.66 -0.82
CA ARG A 29 -4.90 4.16 -1.48
C ARG A 29 -4.58 4.87 -2.78
N GLU A 30 -3.57 5.73 -2.79
CA GLU A 30 -3.12 6.46 -3.97
C GLU A 30 -2.65 5.50 -5.07
N ALA A 31 -1.75 4.57 -4.74
CA ALA A 31 -1.27 3.56 -5.69
C ALA A 31 -2.40 2.68 -6.22
N ARG A 32 -3.36 2.31 -5.36
CA ARG A 32 -4.55 1.54 -5.76
C ARG A 32 -5.42 2.32 -6.74
N VAL A 33 -5.72 3.58 -6.46
CA VAL A 33 -6.55 4.42 -7.34
C VAL A 33 -5.87 4.63 -8.68
N ALA A 34 -4.55 4.84 -8.71
CA ALA A 34 -3.79 4.93 -9.95
C ALA A 34 -3.88 3.63 -10.77
N PHE A 35 -3.71 2.48 -10.11
CA PHE A 35 -3.86 1.17 -10.75
C PHE A 35 -5.28 0.93 -11.29
N GLU A 36 -6.31 1.20 -10.47
CA GLU A 36 -7.71 1.05 -10.89
C GLU A 36 -8.08 1.95 -12.07
N LYS A 37 -7.52 3.16 -12.14
CA LYS A 37 -7.68 4.05 -13.31
C LYS A 37 -7.04 3.47 -14.57
N ALA A 38 -5.80 2.95 -14.48
CA ALA A 38 -5.12 2.33 -15.62
C ALA A 38 -5.89 1.11 -16.16
N ILE A 39 -6.38 0.25 -15.26
CA ILE A 39 -7.23 -0.90 -15.59
C ILE A 39 -8.52 -0.44 -16.29
N LYS A 40 -9.21 0.60 -15.79
CA LYS A 40 -10.41 1.13 -16.44
C LYS A 40 -10.15 1.65 -17.85
N ASN A 41 -8.99 2.26 -18.07
CA ASN A 41 -8.58 2.78 -19.38
C ASN A 41 -8.03 1.69 -20.31
N LYS A 42 -7.98 0.42 -19.88
CA LYS A 42 -7.39 -0.72 -20.60
C LYS A 42 -5.92 -0.52 -21.01
N ASP A 43 -5.20 0.33 -20.27
CA ASP A 43 -3.77 0.59 -20.50
C ASP A 43 -2.94 -0.44 -19.72
N VAL A 44 -2.51 -1.49 -20.42
CA VAL A 44 -1.77 -2.62 -19.85
C VAL A 44 -0.39 -2.20 -19.37
N GLU A 45 0.30 -1.32 -20.09
CA GLU A 45 1.66 -0.89 -19.78
C GLU A 45 1.67 0.04 -18.57
N ALA A 46 0.74 1.00 -18.49
CA ALA A 46 0.57 1.83 -17.30
C ALA A 46 0.19 1.00 -16.07
N ALA A 47 -0.70 0.00 -16.22
CA ALA A 47 -1.10 -0.87 -15.12
C ALA A 47 0.09 -1.70 -14.59
N LYS A 48 0.92 -2.27 -15.48
CA LYS A 48 2.14 -3.00 -15.10
C LYS A 48 3.15 -2.07 -14.41
N ALA A 49 3.34 -0.86 -14.92
CA ALA A 49 4.27 0.12 -14.36
C ALA A 49 3.89 0.58 -12.94
N VAL A 50 2.60 0.69 -12.63
CA VAL A 50 2.11 1.01 -11.27
C VAL A 50 2.15 -0.22 -10.35
N TYR A 51 1.96 -1.42 -10.91
CA TYR A 51 1.96 -2.67 -10.14
C TYR A 51 3.37 -3.06 -9.66
N ALA A 52 4.35 -3.03 -10.57
CA ALA A 52 5.74 -3.40 -10.33
C ALA A 52 6.58 -2.23 -9.78
N ASN A 53 7.73 -2.54 -9.19
CA ASN A 53 8.68 -1.49 -8.78
C ASN A 53 9.35 -0.89 -10.01
N GLN A 54 9.50 0.44 -10.01
CA GLN A 54 10.30 1.12 -11.02
C GLN A 54 11.77 1.03 -10.62
N LYS A 55 12.61 0.64 -11.58
CA LYS A 55 14.06 0.51 -11.42
C LYS A 55 14.77 1.53 -12.29
N ASP A 56 15.91 2.01 -11.81
CA ASP A 56 16.82 2.84 -12.59
C ASP A 56 17.66 1.98 -13.57
N LYS A 57 18.44 2.64 -14.42
CA LYS A 57 19.42 2.03 -15.35
C LYS A 57 20.42 1.13 -14.61
N ASP A 58 20.74 1.46 -13.37
CA ASP A 58 21.64 0.67 -12.50
C ASP A 58 20.91 -0.44 -11.71
N GLY A 59 19.63 -0.70 -12.01
CA GLY A 59 18.83 -1.74 -11.36
C GLY A 59 18.33 -1.41 -9.95
N LYS A 60 18.63 -0.21 -9.42
CA LYS A 60 18.15 0.25 -8.10
C LYS A 60 16.67 0.64 -8.16
N ASN A 61 15.90 0.30 -7.12
CA ASN A 61 14.48 0.66 -7.05
C ASN A 61 14.33 2.17 -6.78
N THR A 62 13.78 2.91 -7.74
CA THR A 62 13.50 4.35 -7.62
C THR A 62 12.12 4.61 -7.01
N LYS A 63 11.12 3.79 -7.37
CA LYS A 63 9.74 3.91 -6.86
C LYS A 63 9.15 2.55 -6.51
N SER A 64 8.49 2.50 -5.36
CA SER A 64 7.78 1.28 -4.92
C SER A 64 6.46 1.13 -5.69
N GLY A 65 6.27 -0.03 -6.32
CA GLY A 65 5.01 -0.42 -6.94
C GLY A 65 3.96 -0.85 -5.91
N LEU A 66 2.72 -1.02 -6.39
CA LEU A 66 1.57 -1.42 -5.56
C LEU A 66 1.84 -2.71 -4.78
N GLN A 67 2.48 -3.71 -5.40
CA GLN A 67 2.79 -4.98 -4.73
C GLN A 67 3.72 -4.80 -3.52
N SER A 68 4.79 -4.02 -3.69
CA SER A 68 5.77 -3.71 -2.63
C SER A 68 5.15 -2.90 -1.48
N ILE A 69 4.24 -1.98 -1.80
CA ILE A 69 3.50 -1.21 -0.79
C ILE A 69 2.62 -2.13 0.07
N ILE A 70 1.95 -3.11 -0.55
CA ILE A 70 1.15 -4.10 0.20
C ILE A 70 2.05 -4.91 1.15
N ASP A 71 3.22 -5.35 0.69
CA ASP A 71 4.18 -6.07 1.54
C ASP A 71 4.68 -5.21 2.70
N LYS A 72 4.90 -3.92 2.46
CA LYS A 72 5.28 -2.98 3.51
C LYS A 72 4.18 -2.83 4.56
N LEU A 73 2.90 -2.81 4.17
CA LEU A 73 1.77 -2.78 5.11
C LEU A 73 1.70 -4.05 5.96
N VAL A 74 1.94 -5.23 5.36
CA VAL A 74 2.01 -6.51 6.08
C VAL A 74 3.18 -6.51 7.06
N LYS A 75 4.39 -6.14 6.61
CA LYS A 75 5.60 -6.08 7.44
C LYS A 75 5.46 -5.12 8.62
N LYS A 76 4.72 -4.02 8.44
CA LYS A 76 4.43 -3.03 9.51
C LYS A 76 3.23 -3.42 10.37
N ASN A 77 2.66 -4.61 10.16
CA ASN A 77 1.48 -5.12 10.85
C ASN A 77 0.27 -4.17 10.81
N ILE A 78 0.11 -3.45 9.69
CA ILE A 78 -1.03 -2.55 9.45
C ILE A 78 -2.20 -3.35 8.86
N ILE A 79 -1.87 -4.39 8.08
CA ILE A 79 -2.83 -5.36 7.55
C ILE A 79 -2.33 -6.77 7.86
N HIS A 80 -3.27 -7.70 8.05
CA HIS A 80 -2.95 -9.12 8.21
C HIS A 80 -2.34 -9.72 6.94
N THR A 81 -1.46 -10.70 7.09
CA THR A 81 -0.79 -11.43 5.99
C THR A 81 -1.80 -11.95 4.96
N ASN A 82 -2.84 -12.65 5.41
CA ASN A 82 -3.93 -13.14 4.55
C ASN A 82 -4.63 -12.03 3.77
N ASN A 83 -4.82 -10.84 4.36
CA ASN A 83 -5.40 -9.71 3.64
C ASN A 83 -4.45 -9.18 2.57
N GLY A 84 -3.15 -9.10 2.87
CA GLY A 84 -2.11 -8.81 1.89
C GLY A 84 -2.13 -9.79 0.72
N SER A 85 -2.14 -11.09 0.98
CA SER A 85 -2.20 -12.14 -0.04
C SER A 85 -3.47 -12.07 -0.90
N ARG A 86 -4.65 -11.91 -0.28
CA ARG A 86 -5.92 -11.75 -1.00
C ARG A 86 -5.90 -10.54 -1.95
N LYS A 87 -5.35 -9.41 -1.49
CA LYS A 87 -5.23 -8.19 -2.31
C LYS A 87 -4.32 -8.40 -3.50
N LYS A 88 -3.13 -8.99 -3.29
CA LYS A 88 -2.20 -9.32 -4.39
C LYS A 88 -2.85 -10.21 -5.43
N ALA A 89 -3.47 -11.32 -5.00
CA ALA A 89 -4.16 -12.24 -5.90
C ALA A 89 -5.24 -11.55 -6.73
N LYS A 90 -6.03 -10.65 -6.11
CA LYS A 90 -7.06 -9.88 -6.82
C LYS A 90 -6.46 -8.98 -7.90
N PHE A 91 -5.40 -8.23 -7.59
CA PHE A 91 -4.78 -7.32 -8.55
C PHE A 91 -4.12 -8.06 -9.72
N VAL A 92 -3.50 -9.21 -9.46
CA VAL A 92 -2.96 -10.08 -10.54
C VAL A 92 -4.09 -10.57 -11.45
N LYS A 93 -5.23 -11.00 -10.89
CA LYS A 93 -6.40 -11.40 -11.69
C LYS A 93 -6.93 -10.25 -12.56
N MET A 94 -6.99 -9.03 -12.01
CA MET A 94 -7.42 -7.83 -12.76
C MET A 94 -6.45 -7.46 -13.88
N LEU A 95 -5.14 -7.60 -13.66
CA LEU A 95 -4.15 -7.37 -14.70
C LEU A 95 -4.29 -8.41 -15.83
N LYS A 96 -4.47 -9.69 -15.46
CA LYS A 96 -4.64 -10.79 -16.43
C LYS A 96 -5.90 -10.66 -17.27
N SER A 97 -6.99 -10.10 -16.74
CA SER A 97 -8.24 -9.92 -17.50
C SER A 97 -8.17 -8.88 -18.61
N ILE A 98 -7.13 -8.05 -18.63
CA ILE A 98 -6.93 -6.98 -19.63
C ILE A 98 -5.73 -7.27 -20.54
N SER A 99 -4.91 -8.26 -20.16
CA SER A 99 -3.75 -8.72 -20.93
C SER A 99 -4.12 -9.83 -21.91
#